data_AF-A0A5E4URZ0-F1
#
_entry.id   AF-A0A5E4URZ0-F1
#
_cell.length_a   1.000
_cell.length_b   1.000
_cell.length_c   1.000
_cell.angle_alpha   90.00
_cell.angle_beta   90.00
_cell.angle_gamma   90.00
#
_symmetry.space_group_name_H-M   'P 1'
#
loop_
_entity.id
_entity.type
_entity.pdbx_description
1 polymer ?
#
loop_
_entity_poly.entity_id
_entity_poly.type
_entity_poly.pdbx_seq_one_letter_code
_entity_poly.pdbx_strand_id
1 'polypeptide(L)'
;MTVESQADFARRCNVSRKTVSEWKKAGRLVMQGDRVDVEASLSLMDRHRKGGAPSSSSAVTPTVTLADSGNSQGNKSSPKAIPGRCSETSAEEVTILPGETIEDAAQRLVGDIDMGMSFDEVRRLKEVYLVLLNRLEFEQKSGALIDLETASTILFEEFRAARDAWLNWPTRIGPMLAADLGIDADKVTTALSAYVHKQVTDLGDPQADFACP
;
A
#
# COMPACT_ATOMS: atom_id res chain seq x y z
N MET A 1 -17.92 24.96 29.75
CA MET A 1 -19.20 24.22 29.74
C MET A 1 -20.35 25.16 29.41
N THR A 2 -20.54 25.44 28.12
CA THR A 2 -21.71 26.18 27.63
C THR A 2 -22.91 25.24 27.53
N VAL A 3 -23.93 25.49 28.36
CA VAL A 3 -25.19 24.74 28.35
C VAL A 3 -26.29 25.56 27.69
N GLU A 4 -26.89 25.04 26.62
CA GLU A 4 -27.93 25.74 25.84
C GLU A 4 -29.25 24.97 25.84
N SER A 5 -30.36 25.65 25.54
CA SER A 5 -31.64 24.98 25.35
C SER A 5 -31.62 24.13 24.07
N GLN A 6 -32.42 23.06 24.01
CA GLN A 6 -32.53 22.23 22.80
C GLN A 6 -32.96 23.03 21.56
N ALA A 7 -33.70 24.14 21.76
CA ALA A 7 -34.14 25.02 20.68
C ALA A 7 -32.99 25.86 20.11
N ASP A 8 -32.13 26.36 20.98
CA ASP A 8 -30.99 27.19 20.59
C ASP A 8 -29.89 26.33 19.97
N PHE A 9 -29.67 25.12 20.51
CA PHE A 9 -28.79 24.13 19.90
C PHE A 9 -29.25 23.71 18.49
N ALA A 10 -30.56 23.54 18.28
CA ALA A 10 -31.12 23.23 16.97
C ALA A 10 -30.85 24.36 15.95
N ARG A 11 -31.01 25.62 16.37
CA ARG A 11 -30.69 26.80 15.54
C ARG A 11 -29.20 26.87 15.22
N ARG A 12 -28.34 26.58 16.20
CA ARG A 12 -26.88 26.61 16.05
C ARG A 12 -26.38 25.59 15.03
N CYS A 13 -26.95 24.39 15.06
CA CYS A 13 -26.62 23.32 14.14
C CYS A 13 -27.43 23.39 12.82
N ASN A 14 -28.26 24.42 12.64
CA ASN A 14 -29.16 24.62 11.49
C ASN A 14 -30.04 23.38 11.18
N VAL A 15 -30.58 22.75 12.24
CA VAL A 15 -31.46 21.57 12.15
C VAL A 15 -32.79 21.82 12.85
N SER A 16 -33.79 20.99 12.56
CA SER A 16 -35.09 21.08 13.25
C SER A 16 -34.98 20.63 14.71
N ARG A 17 -35.81 21.20 15.60
CA ARG A 17 -35.91 20.75 17.01
C ARG A 17 -36.27 19.26 17.12
N LYS A 18 -37.05 18.73 16.16
CA LYS A 18 -37.39 17.30 16.07
C LYS A 18 -36.13 16.44 15.90
N THR A 19 -35.19 16.86 15.06
CA THR A 19 -33.91 16.18 14.83
C THR A 19 -33.06 16.13 16.11
N VAL A 20 -33.04 17.21 16.89
CA VAL A 20 -32.35 17.25 18.19
C VAL A 20 -33.00 16.31 19.21
N SER A 21 -34.34 16.21 19.21
CA SER A 21 -35.06 15.23 20.05
C SER A 21 -34.77 13.78 19.63
N GLU A 22 -34.62 13.50 18.34
CA GLU A 22 -34.20 12.18 17.84
C GLU A 22 -32.76 11.87 18.25
N TRP A 23 -31.84 12.84 18.19
CA TRP A 23 -30.46 12.68 18.67
C TRP A 23 -30.40 12.42 20.18
N LYS A 24 -31.26 13.07 20.97
CA LYS A 24 -31.41 12.80 22.41
C LYS A 24 -31.90 11.37 22.65
N LYS A 25 -32.92 10.91 21.92
CA LYS A 25 -33.43 9.53 22.01
C LYS A 25 -32.38 8.49 21.60
N ALA A 26 -31.55 8.82 20.63
CA ALA A 26 -30.45 7.98 20.17
C ALA A 26 -29.21 8.01 21.08
N GLY A 27 -29.24 8.75 22.20
CA GLY A 27 -28.11 8.87 23.13
C GLY A 27 -26.90 9.62 22.54
N ARG A 28 -27.10 10.39 21.47
CA ARG A 28 -26.03 11.09 20.73
C ARG A 28 -25.77 12.51 21.23
N LEU A 29 -26.37 12.90 22.36
CA LEU A 29 -26.24 14.21 23.00
C LEU A 29 -25.91 14.03 24.48
N VAL A 30 -25.03 14.88 24.99
CA VAL A 30 -24.74 14.96 26.42
C VAL A 30 -25.65 16.02 27.03
N MET A 31 -26.57 15.59 27.88
CA MET A 31 -27.55 16.46 28.55
C MET A 31 -27.10 16.78 29.97
N GLN A 32 -27.21 18.04 30.37
CA GLN A 32 -27.11 18.49 31.76
C GLN A 32 -28.49 18.93 32.23
N GLY A 33 -29.25 18.01 32.82
CA GLY A 33 -30.66 18.22 33.16
C GLY A 33 -31.53 18.45 31.93
N ASP A 34 -32.15 19.63 31.82
CA ASP A 34 -32.99 20.01 30.68
C ASP A 34 -32.23 20.76 29.56
N ARG A 35 -30.94 21.08 29.78
CA ARG A 35 -30.10 21.80 28.82
C ARG A 35 -29.06 20.86 28.18
N VAL A 36 -28.65 21.18 26.95
CA VAL A 36 -27.66 20.44 26.17
C VAL A 36 -26.28 20.99 26.48
N ASP A 37 -25.33 20.14 26.84
CA ASP A 37 -23.91 20.50 26.88
C ASP A 37 -23.40 20.58 25.46
N VAL A 38 -23.16 21.80 24.96
CA VAL A 38 -22.88 22.06 23.55
C VAL A 38 -21.56 21.40 23.13
N GLU A 39 -20.54 21.51 23.97
CA GLU A 39 -19.18 21.06 23.67
C GLU A 39 -19.10 19.54 23.71
N ALA A 40 -19.59 18.92 24.79
CA ALA A 40 -19.58 17.46 24.93
C ALA A 40 -20.50 16.78 23.89
N SER A 41 -21.62 17.41 23.53
CA SER A 41 -22.53 16.90 22.51
C SER A 41 -21.94 16.95 21.11
N LEU A 42 -21.27 18.05 20.74
CA LEU A 42 -20.57 18.12 19.46
C LEU A 42 -19.47 17.06 19.37
N SER A 43 -18.63 16.93 20.40
CA SER A 43 -17.54 15.94 20.41
C SER A 43 -18.03 14.50 20.37
N LEU A 44 -19.23 14.21 20.89
CA LEU A 44 -19.86 12.90 20.77
C LEU A 44 -20.46 12.67 19.37
N MET A 45 -21.04 13.71 18.77
CA MET A 45 -21.57 13.65 17.41
C MET A 45 -20.49 13.47 16.35
N ASP A 46 -19.35 14.15 16.52
CA ASP A 46 -18.22 14.08 15.62
C ASP A 46 -17.57 12.68 15.58
N ARG A 47 -17.47 12.04 16.76
CA ARG A 47 -17.04 10.64 16.89
C ARG A 47 -17.98 9.62 16.27
N HIS A 48 -19.29 9.90 16.26
CA HIS A 48 -20.32 8.92 15.87
C HIS A 48 -21.13 9.29 14.63
N ARG A 49 -20.65 10.20 13.76
CA ARG A 49 -21.37 10.60 12.55
C ARG A 49 -21.38 9.49 11.49
N LYS A 50 -22.26 8.50 11.64
CA LYS A 50 -22.66 7.61 10.54
C LYS A 50 -23.56 8.37 9.57
N GLY A 51 -22.97 8.89 8.51
CA GLY A 51 -23.66 9.65 7.47
C GLY A 51 -22.74 10.77 6.99
N GLY A 52 -22.01 10.48 5.91
CA GLY A 52 -21.08 11.42 5.28
C GLY A 52 -21.71 12.80 5.14
N ALA A 53 -20.91 13.83 5.38
CA ALA A 53 -21.36 15.21 5.28
C ALA A 53 -22.14 15.45 3.98
N PRO A 54 -23.24 16.23 4.00
CA PRO A 54 -23.70 16.87 2.77
C PRO A 54 -22.59 17.85 2.41
N SER A 55 -21.79 17.52 1.38
CA SER A 55 -20.80 18.45 0.87
C SER A 55 -21.53 19.69 0.37
N SER A 56 -21.52 20.76 1.16
CA SER A 56 -21.76 22.12 0.69
C SER A 56 -20.49 22.70 0.06
N SER A 57 -19.81 21.87 -0.75
CA SER A 57 -18.83 22.31 -1.72
C SER A 57 -19.22 21.66 -3.03
N SER A 58 -19.85 22.46 -3.88
CA SER A 58 -20.07 22.18 -5.28
C SER A 58 -18.73 21.77 -5.90
N ALA A 59 -18.48 20.46 -6.03
CA ALA A 59 -17.38 19.95 -6.83
C ALA A 59 -17.72 20.25 -8.30
N VAL A 60 -17.26 21.40 -8.77
CA VAL A 60 -17.17 21.71 -10.20
C VAL A 60 -16.16 20.74 -10.77
N THR A 61 -16.65 19.61 -11.26
CA THR A 61 -15.92 18.78 -12.21
C THR A 61 -16.07 19.44 -13.57
N PRO A 62 -14.99 19.83 -14.27
CA PRO A 62 -15.12 20.21 -15.66
C PRO A 62 -15.59 18.98 -16.45
N THR A 63 -16.77 19.08 -17.06
CA THR A 63 -17.32 18.07 -17.95
C THR A 63 -16.47 18.04 -19.23
N VAL A 64 -15.60 17.04 -19.36
CA VAL A 64 -15.02 16.70 -20.67
C VAL A 64 -16.09 15.94 -21.44
N THR A 65 -16.72 16.64 -22.38
CA THR A 65 -17.69 16.05 -23.31
C THR A 65 -16.92 15.32 -24.42
N LEU A 66 -17.03 14.00 -24.47
CA LEU A 66 -16.80 13.23 -25.69
C LEU A 66 -18.17 12.74 -26.18
N ALA A 67 -18.47 13.04 -27.44
CA ALA A 67 -19.75 12.81 -28.07
C ALA A 67 -20.01 11.31 -28.32
N ASP A 68 -21.30 10.95 -28.15
CA ASP A 68 -22.07 9.86 -28.75
C ASP A 68 -21.46 8.45 -28.88
N SER A 69 -22.03 7.51 -28.12
CA SER A 69 -22.85 6.42 -28.67
C SER A 69 -23.21 5.45 -27.53
N GLY A 70 -24.50 5.15 -27.37
CA GLY A 70 -25.01 4.37 -26.25
C GLY A 70 -24.79 2.86 -26.32
N ASN A 71 -25.09 2.20 -25.20
CA ASN A 71 -25.99 1.04 -25.20
C ASN A 71 -26.75 0.99 -23.86
N SER A 72 -28.06 0.78 -23.96
CA SER A 72 -28.94 0.42 -22.86
C SER A 72 -29.25 -1.08 -22.97
N GLN A 73 -28.40 -1.94 -22.44
CA GLN A 73 -28.77 -3.32 -22.15
C GLN A 73 -28.25 -3.73 -20.79
N GLY A 74 -29.21 -4.00 -19.90
CA GLY A 74 -28.93 -4.55 -18.59
C GLY A 74 -28.28 -5.93 -18.69
N ASN A 75 -27.31 -6.17 -17.82
CA ASN A 75 -26.83 -7.52 -17.58
C ASN A 75 -27.21 -7.94 -16.16
N LYS A 76 -28.33 -8.65 -16.06
CA LYS A 76 -28.60 -9.57 -14.95
C LYS A 76 -27.91 -10.89 -15.31
N SER A 77 -26.73 -11.13 -14.78
CA SER A 77 -26.18 -12.48 -14.68
C SER A 77 -25.13 -12.58 -13.59
N SER A 78 -25.42 -13.50 -12.68
CA SER A 78 -24.64 -14.13 -11.60
C SER A 78 -23.11 -14.08 -11.74
N PRO A 79 -22.36 -13.94 -10.62
CA PRO A 79 -20.90 -13.99 -10.67
C PRO A 79 -20.43 -15.43 -10.93
N LYS A 80 -19.81 -15.65 -12.10
CA LYS A 80 -19.03 -16.86 -12.40
C LYS A 80 -17.58 -16.58 -12.02
N ALA A 81 -17.01 -17.45 -11.18
CA ALA A 81 -15.64 -17.38 -10.68
C ALA A 81 -14.63 -17.35 -11.84
N ILE A 82 -13.67 -16.42 -11.77
CA ILE A 82 -12.47 -16.40 -12.61
C ILE A 82 -11.38 -17.15 -11.83
N PRO A 83 -10.85 -18.28 -12.35
CA PRO A 83 -9.70 -18.94 -11.75
C PRO A 83 -8.43 -18.25 -12.22
N GLY A 84 -7.57 -17.82 -11.29
CA GLY A 84 -6.27 -17.23 -11.64
C GLY A 84 -5.82 -16.01 -10.84
N ARG A 85 -6.48 -15.68 -9.72
CA ARG A 85 -5.89 -14.75 -8.75
C ARG A 85 -5.08 -15.57 -7.73
N CYS A 86 -3.78 -15.70 -7.94
CA CYS A 86 -2.86 -16.01 -6.85
C CYS A 86 -2.82 -14.77 -5.95
N SER A 87 -3.75 -14.69 -5.00
CA SER A 87 -3.59 -13.84 -3.83
C SER A 87 -2.92 -14.68 -2.76
N GLU A 88 -1.60 -14.64 -2.70
CA GLU A 88 -0.92 -14.75 -1.41
C GLU A 88 -1.17 -13.44 -0.67
N THR A 89 -2.42 -13.25 -0.27
CA THR A 89 -2.70 -12.43 0.89
C THR A 89 -2.73 -13.46 2.00
N SER A 90 -1.59 -13.64 2.65
CA SER A 90 -1.55 -14.13 4.03
C SER A 90 -2.42 -13.15 4.83
N ALA A 91 -3.73 -13.39 4.80
CA ALA A 91 -4.66 -12.81 5.73
C ALA A 91 -4.26 -13.42 7.08
N GLU A 92 -3.32 -12.77 7.75
CA GLU A 92 -3.04 -13.05 9.15
C GLU A 92 -4.38 -12.99 9.86
N GLU A 93 -4.83 -14.14 10.36
CA GLU A 93 -6.04 -14.23 11.12
C GLU A 93 -5.89 -13.30 12.32
N VAL A 94 -6.75 -12.27 12.40
CA VAL A 94 -6.71 -11.30 13.49
C VAL A 94 -7.07 -12.04 14.78
N THR A 95 -6.05 -12.43 15.53
CA THR A 95 -6.19 -13.11 16.80
C THR A 95 -6.33 -12.08 17.93
N ILE A 96 -7.41 -12.20 18.70
CA ILE A 96 -7.60 -11.47 19.95
C ILE A 96 -6.79 -12.20 21.01
N LEU A 97 -5.83 -11.53 21.64
CA LEU A 97 -4.99 -12.15 22.67
C LEU A 97 -5.79 -12.42 23.96
N PRO A 98 -5.35 -13.36 24.81
CA PRO A 98 -6.07 -13.67 26.05
C PRO A 98 -6.15 -12.45 26.98
N GLY A 99 -7.38 -11.98 27.24
CA GLY A 99 -7.64 -10.81 28.10
C GLY A 99 -7.66 -9.47 27.35
N GLU A 100 -7.47 -9.47 26.03
CA GLU A 100 -7.56 -8.28 25.19
C GLU A 100 -9.02 -8.01 24.79
N THR A 101 -9.45 -6.75 24.83
CA THR A 101 -10.75 -6.36 24.27
C THR A 101 -10.66 -6.21 22.75
N ILE A 102 -11.81 -6.16 22.07
CA ILE A 102 -11.84 -5.97 20.60
C ILE A 102 -11.22 -4.61 20.24
N GLU A 103 -11.44 -3.61 21.08
CA GLU A 103 -10.89 -2.26 20.96
C GLU A 103 -9.37 -2.24 21.15
N ASP A 104 -8.84 -2.97 22.13
CA ASP A 104 -7.39 -3.09 22.35
C ASP A 104 -6.71 -3.80 21.17
N ALA A 105 -7.33 -4.86 20.64
CA ALA A 105 -6.85 -5.56 19.46
C ALA A 105 -6.87 -4.65 18.21
N ALA A 106 -7.90 -3.82 18.06
CA ALA A 106 -7.98 -2.85 16.98
C ALA A 106 -6.89 -1.77 17.09
N GLN A 107 -6.63 -1.24 18.29
CA GLN A 107 -5.58 -0.25 18.52
C GLN A 107 -4.19 -0.81 18.16
N ARG A 108 -3.91 -2.06 18.50
CA ARG A 108 -2.65 -2.73 18.14
C ARG A 108 -2.44 -2.85 16.64
N LEU A 109 -3.49 -3.16 15.87
CA LEU A 109 -3.42 -3.34 14.42
C LEU A 109 -3.29 -2.03 13.66
N VAL A 110 -3.92 -0.99 14.18
CA VAL A 110 -3.98 0.34 13.58
C VAL A 110 -2.67 1.12 13.84
N GLY A 111 -1.84 0.65 14.78
CA GLY A 111 -0.49 1.16 15.02
C GLY A 111 -0.51 2.60 15.54
N ASP A 112 0.17 3.50 14.81
CA ASP A 112 0.29 4.92 15.17
C ASP A 112 -0.95 5.76 14.83
N ILE A 113 -1.97 5.18 14.21
CA ILE A 113 -3.19 5.90 13.84
C ILE A 113 -4.09 6.05 15.07
N ASP A 114 -4.46 7.29 15.39
CA ASP A 114 -5.32 7.62 16.53
C ASP A 114 -6.78 7.16 16.30
N MET A 115 -7.25 6.22 17.14
CA MET A 115 -8.63 5.70 17.11
C MET A 115 -9.67 6.70 17.68
N GLY A 116 -9.22 7.81 18.27
CA GLY A 116 -10.06 8.91 18.75
C GLY A 116 -10.46 9.92 17.67
N MET A 117 -9.92 9.80 16.45
CA MET A 117 -10.20 10.72 15.34
C MET A 117 -11.68 10.73 14.93
N SER A 118 -12.13 11.85 14.38
CA SER A 118 -13.47 11.99 13.85
C SER A 118 -13.72 11.06 12.66
N PHE A 119 -14.98 10.70 12.41
CA PHE A 119 -15.31 9.81 11.30
C PHE A 119 -14.92 10.37 9.93
N ASP A 120 -15.03 11.68 9.74
CA ASP A 120 -14.68 12.34 8.49
C ASP A 120 -13.16 12.35 8.27
N GLU A 121 -12.35 12.47 9.34
CA GLU A 121 -10.90 12.31 9.27
C GLU A 121 -10.48 10.89 8.91
N VAL A 122 -11.09 9.87 9.55
CA VAL A 122 -10.83 8.47 9.23
C VAL A 122 -11.16 8.16 7.77
N ARG A 123 -12.27 8.71 7.25
CA ARG A 123 -12.64 8.56 5.85
C ARG A 123 -11.61 9.19 4.91
N ARG A 124 -11.20 10.43 5.19
CA ARG A 124 -10.17 11.13 4.42
C ARG A 124 -8.87 10.33 4.41
N LEU A 125 -8.44 9.84 5.57
CA LEU A 125 -7.22 9.06 5.71
C LEU A 125 -7.28 7.78 4.87
N LYS A 126 -8.40 7.06 4.92
CA LYS A 126 -8.65 5.89 4.06
C LYS A 126 -8.53 6.25 2.57
N GLU A 127 -9.14 7.34 2.14
CA GLU A 127 -9.08 7.79 0.74
C GLU A 127 -7.64 8.11 0.31
N VAL A 128 -6.85 8.76 1.17
CA VAL A 128 -5.41 9.03 0.92
C VAL A 128 -4.63 7.73 0.77
N TYR A 129 -4.76 6.78 1.71
CA TYR A 129 -4.07 5.49 1.60
C TYR A 129 -4.49 4.69 0.36
N LEU A 130 -5.76 4.77 -0.03
CA LEU A 130 -6.24 4.12 -1.25
C LEU A 130 -5.59 4.73 -2.51
N VAL A 131 -5.42 6.06 -2.54
CA VAL A 131 -4.71 6.73 -3.63
C VAL A 131 -3.23 6.32 -3.66
N LEU A 132 -2.56 6.25 -2.50
CA LEU A 132 -1.17 5.81 -2.40
C LEU A 132 -0.99 4.36 -2.85
N LEU A 133 -1.89 3.46 -2.44
CA LEU A 133 -1.89 2.07 -2.86
C LEU A 133 -2.07 1.94 -4.38
N ASN A 134 -3.06 2.63 -4.95
CA ASN A 134 -3.30 2.63 -6.39
C ASN A 134 -2.10 3.18 -7.17
N ARG A 135 -1.42 4.20 -6.62
CA ARG A 135 -0.20 4.73 -7.20
C ARG A 135 0.93 3.69 -7.18
N LEU A 136 1.16 3.03 -6.05
CA LEU A 136 2.15 1.97 -5.93
C LEU A 136 1.86 0.83 -6.92
N GLU A 137 0.60 0.39 -7.00
CA GLU A 137 0.18 -0.62 -7.98
C GLU A 137 0.38 -0.16 -9.43
N PHE A 138 0.13 1.11 -9.73
CA PHE A 138 0.38 1.68 -11.05
C PHE A 138 1.88 1.69 -11.37
N GLU A 139 2.71 2.13 -10.44
CA GLU A 139 4.18 2.14 -10.59
C GLU A 139 4.71 0.71 -10.78
N GLN A 140 4.19 -0.28 -10.06
CA GLN A 140 4.51 -1.70 -10.28
C GLN A 140 4.06 -2.21 -11.65
N LYS A 141 2.80 -1.98 -12.04
CA LYS A 141 2.25 -2.45 -13.32
C LYS A 141 2.88 -1.77 -14.53
N SER A 142 3.31 -0.51 -14.37
CA SER A 142 4.04 0.24 -15.39
C SER A 142 5.51 -0.20 -15.51
N GLY A 143 6.02 -0.98 -14.55
CA GLY A 143 7.41 -1.43 -14.49
C GLY A 143 8.38 -0.39 -13.92
N ALA A 144 7.88 0.72 -13.37
CA ALA A 144 8.70 1.74 -12.71
C ALA A 144 9.17 1.30 -11.30
N LEU A 145 8.43 0.41 -10.64
CA LEU A 145 8.76 -0.15 -9.33
C LEU A 145 8.79 -1.68 -9.40
N ILE A 146 9.84 -2.28 -8.87
CA ILE A 146 9.98 -3.74 -8.74
C ILE A 146 10.24 -4.08 -7.27
N ASP A 147 9.82 -5.27 -6.87
CA ASP A 147 10.16 -5.84 -5.57
C ASP A 147 11.67 -6.13 -5.47
N LEU A 148 12.25 -5.82 -4.30
CA LEU A 148 13.69 -5.90 -4.08
C LEU A 148 14.17 -7.37 -4.09
N GLU A 149 13.42 -8.29 -3.47
CA GLU A 149 13.76 -9.71 -3.43
C GLU A 149 13.81 -10.28 -4.86
N THR A 150 12.80 -9.96 -5.65
CA THR A 150 12.74 -10.32 -7.08
C THR A 150 13.94 -9.77 -7.85
N ALA A 151 14.23 -8.46 -7.71
CA ALA A 151 15.35 -7.82 -8.40
C ALA A 151 16.70 -8.43 -7.97
N SER A 152 16.89 -8.69 -6.68
CA SER A 152 18.12 -9.28 -6.14
C SER A 152 18.35 -10.70 -6.65
N THR A 153 17.28 -11.49 -6.78
CA THR A 153 17.34 -12.87 -7.28
C THR A 153 17.80 -12.89 -8.73
N ILE A 154 17.14 -12.10 -9.59
CA ILE A 154 17.50 -11.99 -11.01
C ILE A 154 18.95 -11.51 -11.15
N LEU A 155 19.34 -10.46 -10.41
CA LEU A 155 20.69 -9.93 -10.46
C LEU A 155 21.73 -10.99 -10.06
N PHE A 156 21.48 -11.73 -8.98
CA PHE A 156 22.38 -12.77 -8.50
C PHE A 156 22.50 -13.93 -9.47
N GLU A 157 21.40 -14.36 -10.08
CA GLU A 157 21.38 -15.40 -11.12
C GLU A 157 22.17 -14.97 -12.36
N GLU A 158 21.99 -13.73 -12.82
CA GLU A 158 22.72 -13.17 -13.97
C GLU A 158 24.22 -13.08 -13.68
N PHE A 159 24.63 -12.57 -12.52
CA PHE A 159 26.05 -12.53 -12.15
C PHE A 159 26.64 -13.92 -11.98
N ARG A 160 25.88 -14.87 -11.44
CA ARG A 160 26.29 -16.27 -11.36
C ARG A 160 26.48 -16.86 -12.75
N ALA A 161 25.55 -16.65 -13.67
CA ALA A 161 25.65 -17.11 -15.04
C ALA A 161 26.88 -16.50 -15.75
N ALA A 162 27.13 -15.21 -15.55
CA ALA A 162 28.32 -14.53 -16.07
C ALA A 162 29.61 -15.13 -15.49
N ARG A 163 29.66 -15.38 -14.18
CA ARG A 163 30.80 -16.02 -13.51
C ARG A 163 31.06 -17.41 -14.08
N ASP A 164 30.02 -18.24 -14.16
CA ASP A 164 30.13 -19.62 -14.64
C ASP A 164 30.54 -19.64 -16.14
N ALA A 165 30.08 -18.66 -16.93
CA ALA A 165 30.54 -18.46 -18.31
C ALA A 165 32.04 -18.14 -18.39
N TRP A 166 32.56 -17.27 -17.51
CA TRP A 166 33.99 -16.99 -17.42
C TRP A 166 34.80 -18.22 -16.99
N LEU A 167 34.33 -18.99 -16.01
CA LEU A 167 35.04 -20.19 -15.55
C LEU A 167 35.10 -21.29 -16.63
N ASN A 168 34.09 -21.37 -17.51
CA ASN A 168 34.07 -22.30 -18.64
C ASN A 168 34.74 -21.72 -19.91
N TRP A 169 35.06 -20.44 -19.94
CA TRP A 169 35.65 -19.81 -21.13
C TRP A 169 37.04 -20.39 -21.51
N PRO A 170 37.96 -20.67 -20.56
CA PRO A 170 39.26 -21.27 -20.88
C PRO A 170 39.17 -22.62 -21.59
N THR A 171 38.20 -23.48 -21.25
CA THR A 171 38.05 -24.80 -21.88
C THR A 171 37.57 -24.69 -23.33
N ARG A 172 36.82 -23.63 -23.66
CA ARG A 172 36.35 -23.34 -25.01
C ARG A 172 37.42 -22.66 -25.87
N ILE A 173 38.07 -21.63 -25.35
CA ILE A 173 38.98 -20.77 -26.14
C ILE A 173 40.43 -21.23 -26.05
N GLY A 174 40.84 -21.85 -24.95
CA GLY A 174 42.21 -22.33 -24.73
C GLY A 174 42.76 -23.19 -25.88
N PRO A 175 42.03 -24.22 -26.34
CA PRO A 175 42.48 -25.05 -27.47
C PRO A 175 42.56 -24.27 -28.80
N MET A 176 41.62 -23.36 -29.06
CA MET A 176 41.60 -22.55 -30.28
C MET A 176 42.78 -21.58 -30.32
N LEU A 177 43.01 -20.87 -29.21
CA LEU A 177 44.13 -19.95 -29.07
C LEU A 177 45.48 -20.68 -29.14
N ALA A 178 45.56 -21.89 -28.59
CA ALA A 178 46.76 -22.72 -28.68
C ALA A 178 47.06 -23.13 -30.13
N ALA A 179 46.04 -23.47 -30.92
CA ALA A 179 46.19 -23.78 -32.34
C ALA A 179 46.69 -22.56 -33.14
N ASP A 180 46.15 -21.37 -32.88
CA ASP A 180 46.54 -20.14 -33.56
C ASP A 180 48.00 -19.74 -33.28
N LEU A 181 48.47 -19.99 -32.05
CA LEU A 181 49.83 -19.65 -31.61
C LEU A 181 50.84 -20.80 -31.78
N GLY A 182 50.40 -22.00 -32.15
CA GLY A 182 51.24 -23.20 -32.26
C GLY A 182 51.80 -23.67 -30.91
N ILE A 183 51.07 -23.45 -29.82
CA ILE A 183 51.45 -23.84 -28.45
C ILE A 183 50.66 -25.09 -28.03
N ASP A 184 51.17 -25.82 -27.05
CA ASP A 184 50.46 -26.94 -26.43
C ASP A 184 49.13 -26.51 -25.76
N ALA A 185 48.03 -27.15 -26.15
CA ALA A 185 46.67 -26.77 -25.77
C ALA A 185 46.40 -26.90 -24.26
N ASP A 186 46.96 -27.94 -23.64
CA ASP A 186 46.78 -28.21 -22.21
C ASP A 186 47.47 -27.13 -21.36
N LYS A 187 48.66 -26.68 -21.77
CA LYS A 187 49.38 -25.58 -21.10
C LYS A 187 48.63 -24.25 -21.19
N VAL A 188 48.12 -23.89 -22.37
CA VAL A 188 47.37 -22.64 -22.56
C VAL A 188 46.08 -22.66 -21.73
N THR A 189 45.32 -23.75 -21.79
CA THR A 189 44.05 -23.89 -21.05
C THR A 189 44.27 -23.83 -19.53
N THR A 190 45.32 -24.48 -19.03
CA THR A 190 45.68 -24.47 -17.61
C THR A 190 46.09 -23.07 -17.14
N ALA A 191 46.95 -22.39 -17.91
CA ALA A 191 47.38 -21.05 -17.58
C ALA A 191 46.21 -20.05 -17.57
N LEU A 192 45.37 -20.08 -18.61
CA LEU A 192 44.17 -19.23 -18.69
C LEU A 192 43.21 -19.50 -17.54
N SER A 193 42.98 -20.77 -17.19
CA SER A 193 42.13 -21.13 -16.07
C SER A 193 42.62 -20.48 -14.78
N ALA A 194 43.91 -20.55 -14.46
CA ALA A 194 44.47 -19.93 -13.27
C ALA A 194 44.26 -18.40 -13.22
N TYR A 195 44.52 -17.69 -14.33
CA TYR A 195 44.34 -16.24 -14.39
C TYR A 195 42.87 -15.82 -14.33
N VAL A 196 41.97 -16.55 -15.00
CA VAL A 196 40.54 -16.26 -14.95
C VAL A 196 39.98 -16.50 -13.55
N HIS A 197 40.37 -17.58 -12.87
CA HIS A 197 39.95 -17.81 -11.48
C HIS A 197 40.42 -16.67 -10.57
N LYS A 198 41.67 -16.23 -10.70
CA LYS A 198 42.19 -15.08 -9.94
C LYS A 198 41.35 -13.82 -10.20
N GLN A 199 41.10 -13.49 -11.46
CA GLN A 199 40.31 -12.32 -11.84
C GLN A 199 38.88 -12.36 -11.27
N VAL A 200 38.22 -13.52 -11.36
CA VAL A 200 36.86 -13.70 -10.83
C VAL A 200 36.83 -13.55 -9.32
N THR A 201 37.83 -14.07 -8.61
CA THR A 201 37.97 -13.88 -7.15
C THR A 201 38.17 -12.41 -6.80
N ASP A 202 39.07 -11.72 -7.51
CA ASP A 202 39.35 -10.29 -7.27
C ASP A 202 38.09 -9.41 -7.48
N LEU A 203 37.22 -9.78 -8.44
CA LEU A 203 35.92 -9.11 -8.66
C LEU A 203 34.86 -9.46 -7.61
N GLY A 204 35.00 -10.60 -6.93
CA GLY A 204 34.08 -11.10 -5.92
C GLY A 204 34.20 -10.44 -4.55
N ASP A 205 35.26 -9.66 -4.31
CA ASP A 205 35.47 -8.82 -3.12
C ASP A 205 35.17 -7.34 -3.45
N PRO A 206 33.89 -6.93 -3.60
CA PRO A 206 33.58 -5.54 -3.85
C PRO A 206 33.94 -4.69 -2.61
N GLN A 207 34.72 -3.64 -2.82
CA GLN A 207 34.80 -2.49 -1.91
C GLN A 207 33.48 -1.72 -2.05
N ALA A 208 32.42 -2.24 -1.44
CA ALA A 208 31.10 -1.65 -1.54
C ALA A 208 31.03 -0.42 -0.64
N ASP A 209 31.46 0.72 -1.18
CA ASP A 209 31.31 2.02 -0.54
C ASP A 209 29.90 2.54 -0.82
N PHE A 210 28.95 2.09 0.00
CA PHE A 210 27.55 2.56 -0.04
C PHE A 210 27.39 3.95 0.60
N ALA A 211 28.48 4.55 1.10
CA ALA A 211 28.50 5.96 1.44
C ALA A 211 28.57 6.77 0.14
N CYS A 212 27.45 7.40 -0.24
CA CYS A 212 27.45 8.41 -1.29
C CYS A 212 28.19 9.67 -0.78
N PRO A 213 28.94 10.41 -1.63
CA PRO A 213 29.49 11.74 -1.32
C PRO A 213 28.44 12.80 -0.97
#